data_AF-A0A2S5G847-F1
#
_entry.id   AF-A0A2S5G847-F1
#
_cell.length_a   1.000
_cell.length_b   1.000
_cell.length_c   1.000
_cell.angle_alpha   90.00
_cell.angle_beta   90.00
_cell.angle_gamma   90.00
#
_symmetry.space_group_name_H-M   'P 1'
#
loop_
_entity.id
_entity.type
_entity.pdbx_description
1 polymer ?
#
loop_
_entity_poly.entity_id
_entity_poly.type
_entity_poly.pdbx_seq_one_letter_code
_entity_poly.pdbx_strand_id
1 'polypeptide(L)'
;MRIELGANNEVLYTRCDCPYDFPSICKHETACYYALLDRLEHADLLDDNQPKSDDRLALQAFLKNLSREELEGIILDIAGKDQTVEQALIVKYGTTNDRNEE
;
A
#
# COMPACT_ATOMS: atom_id res chain seq x y z
N MET A 1 -17.67 18.08 -11.99
CA MET A 1 -16.32 17.50 -12.26
C MET A 1 -16.45 16.09 -12.80
N ARG A 2 -15.73 15.76 -13.89
CA ARG A 2 -15.72 14.44 -14.55
C ARG A 2 -14.28 14.05 -14.90
N ILE A 3 -13.96 12.77 -14.69
CA ILE A 3 -12.69 12.15 -15.07
C ILE A 3 -13.00 10.86 -15.81
N GLU A 4 -12.31 10.62 -16.93
CA GLU A 4 -12.37 9.39 -17.69
C GLU A 4 -11.00 8.71 -17.64
N LEU A 5 -10.98 7.44 -17.23
CA LEU A 5 -9.78 6.61 -17.10
C LEU A 5 -9.74 5.57 -18.22
N GLY A 6 -8.55 5.31 -18.73
CA GLY A 6 -8.28 4.25 -19.68
C GLY A 6 -8.04 2.90 -19.01
N ALA A 7 -7.69 1.90 -19.82
CA ALA A 7 -7.56 0.51 -19.35
C ALA A 7 -6.39 0.29 -18.39
N ASN A 8 -5.38 1.16 -18.41
CA ASN A 8 -4.20 1.09 -17.55
C ASN A 8 -4.22 2.20 -16.47
N ASN A 9 -5.42 2.66 -16.09
CA ASN A 9 -5.63 3.77 -15.15
C ASN A 9 -4.97 5.09 -15.59
N GLU A 10 -4.67 5.26 -16.87
CA GLU A 10 -4.25 6.53 -17.43
C GLU A 10 -5.44 7.49 -17.51
N VAL A 11 -5.21 8.76 -17.22
CA VAL A 11 -6.25 9.80 -17.33
C VAL A 11 -6.39 10.18 -18.80
N LEU A 12 -7.52 9.80 -19.41
CA LEU A 12 -7.82 10.13 -20.82
C LEU A 12 -8.43 11.52 -20.96
N TYR A 13 -9.23 11.93 -19.97
CA TYR A 13 -9.92 13.21 -19.98
C TYR A 13 -10.28 13.68 -18.57
N THR A 14 -10.13 14.97 -18.32
CA THR A 14 -10.68 15.63 -17.13
C THR A 14 -11.38 16.93 -17.46
N ARG A 15 -12.44 17.21 -16.69
CA ARG A 15 -13.10 18.50 -16.72
C ARG A 15 -13.63 18.86 -15.35
N CYS A 16 -13.26 20.05 -14.89
CA CYS A 16 -13.96 20.74 -13.82
C CYS A 16 -14.90 21.82 -14.39
N ASP A 17 -16.08 21.94 -13.80
CA ASP A 17 -17.09 22.96 -14.07
C ASP A 17 -17.05 24.07 -13.01
N CYS A 18 -15.95 24.20 -12.26
CA CYS A 18 -15.83 25.22 -11.23
C CYS A 18 -15.68 26.62 -11.84
N PRO A 19 -16.30 27.65 -11.25
CA PRO A 19 -16.28 29.02 -11.75
C PRO A 19 -14.91 29.72 -11.56
N TYR A 20 -13.96 29.05 -10.92
CA TYR A 20 -12.61 29.54 -10.67
C TYR A 20 -11.66 28.98 -11.73
N ASP A 21 -11.39 29.79 -12.73
CA ASP A 21 -10.58 29.42 -13.89
C ASP A 21 -9.08 29.58 -13.56
N PHE A 22 -8.40 28.45 -13.38
CA PHE A 22 -6.94 28.40 -13.49
C PHE A 22 -6.63 27.88 -14.91
N PRO A 23 -5.69 28.48 -15.65
CA PRO A 23 -5.51 28.27 -17.09
C PRO A 23 -5.06 26.85 -17.50
N SER A 24 -4.96 25.91 -16.57
CA SER A 24 -4.50 24.55 -16.84
C SER A 24 -5.17 23.50 -15.97
N ILE A 25 -5.04 23.60 -14.64
CA ILE A 25 -5.57 22.64 -13.67
C ILE A 25 -6.09 23.41 -12.47
N CYS A 26 -7.33 23.14 -12.04
CA CYS A 26 -7.91 23.75 -10.85
C CYS A 26 -7.61 22.93 -9.59
N LYS A 27 -7.77 23.54 -8.41
CA LYS A 27 -7.53 22.86 -7.11
C LYS A 27 -8.37 21.59 -6.93
N HIS A 28 -9.57 21.54 -7.51
CA HIS A 28 -10.43 20.37 -7.45
C HIS A 28 -9.88 19.21 -8.29
N GLU A 29 -9.33 19.53 -9.47
CA GLU A 29 -8.65 18.55 -10.32
C GLU A 29 -7.45 17.96 -9.61
N THR A 30 -6.61 18.80 -9.00
CA THR A 30 -5.51 18.36 -8.15
C THR A 30 -5.98 17.46 -7.01
N ALA A 31 -7.00 17.87 -6.26
CA ALA A 31 -7.52 17.07 -5.13
C ALA A 31 -8.06 15.71 -5.58
N CYS A 32 -8.71 15.65 -6.74
CA CYS A 32 -9.22 14.38 -7.26
C CYS A 32 -8.11 13.47 -7.76
N TYR A 33 -7.04 14.02 -8.35
CA TYR A 33 -5.85 13.21 -8.69
C TYR A 33 -5.22 12.60 -7.45
N TYR A 34 -5.07 13.37 -6.36
CA TYR A 34 -4.59 12.81 -5.09
C TYR A 34 -5.53 11.71 -4.57
N ALA A 35 -6.83 11.93 -4.58
CA ALA A 35 -7.78 10.90 -4.17
C ALA A 35 -7.76 9.64 -5.08
N LEU A 36 -7.48 9.80 -6.37
CA LEU A 36 -7.27 8.68 -7.30
C LEU A 36 -5.94 7.98 -7.02
N LEU A 37 -4.86 8.71 -6.76
CA LEU A 37 -3.57 8.13 -6.36
C LEU A 37 -3.70 7.35 -5.05
N ASP A 38 -4.31 7.93 -4.02
CA ASP A 38 -4.58 7.23 -2.75
C ASP A 38 -5.41 5.97 -3.01
N ARG A 39 -6.42 6.04 -3.88
CA ARG A 39 -7.22 4.86 -4.25
C ARG A 39 -6.44 3.85 -5.06
N LEU A 40 -5.45 4.23 -5.86
CA LEU A 40 -4.64 3.32 -6.66
C LEU A 40 -3.53 2.68 -5.80
N GLU A 41 -2.90 3.45 -4.92
CA GLU A 41 -1.92 2.99 -3.93
C GLU A 41 -2.59 2.11 -2.85
N HIS A 42 -3.85 2.38 -2.52
CA HIS A 42 -4.66 1.58 -1.60
C HIS A 42 -5.65 0.64 -2.29
N ALA A 43 -5.67 0.56 -3.63
CA ALA A 43 -6.48 -0.43 -4.37
C ALA A 43 -5.98 -1.86 -4.13
N ASP A 44 -4.74 -2.03 -3.70
CA ASP A 44 -4.24 -3.31 -3.18
C ASP A 44 -4.78 -3.66 -1.78
N LEU A 45 -5.57 -2.77 -1.16
CA LEU A 45 -6.18 -2.96 0.16
C LEU A 45 -7.72 -2.98 0.13
N LEU A 46 -8.37 -2.60 -0.99
CA LEU A 46 -9.84 -2.42 -1.06
C LEU A 46 -10.47 -2.98 -2.36
N ASP A 47 -9.97 -4.09 -2.88
CA ASP A 47 -10.69 -4.87 -3.88
C ASP A 47 -11.29 -6.13 -3.23
N ASP A 48 -12.59 -6.04 -2.91
CA ASP A 48 -13.41 -7.14 -2.38
C ASP A 48 -14.21 -7.83 -3.50
N ASN A 49 -13.85 -7.66 -4.79
CA ASN A 49 -14.56 -8.29 -5.91
C ASN A 49 -13.71 -8.77 -7.12
N GLN A 50 -12.39 -8.83 -7.04
CA GLN A 50 -11.60 -9.74 -7.89
C GLN A 50 -10.98 -10.87 -7.04
N PRO A 51 -10.80 -12.09 -7.60
CA PRO A 51 -10.12 -13.18 -6.91
C PRO A 51 -8.60 -12.91 -6.84
N LYS A 52 -8.18 -11.90 -6.07
CA LYS A 52 -6.81 -11.77 -5.52
C LYS A 52 -6.63 -12.61 -4.26
N SER A 53 -7.62 -13.45 -3.95
CA SER A 53 -7.71 -14.19 -2.70
C SER A 53 -6.78 -15.40 -2.68
N ASP A 54 -6.46 -16.06 -3.80
CA ASP A 54 -5.72 -17.34 -3.69
C ASP A 54 -4.27 -17.12 -3.24
N ASP A 55 -3.49 -16.27 -3.90
CA ASP A 55 -2.06 -16.14 -3.59
C ASP A 55 -1.78 -15.45 -2.25
N ARG A 56 -2.54 -14.41 -1.88
CA ARG A 56 -2.33 -13.72 -0.59
C ARG A 56 -2.87 -14.55 0.58
N LEU A 57 -3.99 -15.26 0.41
CA LEU A 57 -4.46 -16.22 1.42
C LEU A 57 -3.53 -17.43 1.51
N ALA A 58 -2.98 -17.90 0.38
CA ALA A 58 -2.01 -18.99 0.35
C ALA A 58 -0.71 -18.59 1.05
N LEU A 59 -0.19 -17.38 0.81
CA LEU A 59 0.96 -16.86 1.53
C LEU A 59 0.67 -16.72 3.02
N GLN A 60 -0.49 -16.17 3.39
CA GLN A 60 -0.87 -16.04 4.80
C GLN A 60 -1.04 -17.40 5.48
N ALA A 61 -1.63 -18.38 4.79
CA ALA A 61 -1.80 -19.74 5.29
C ALA A 61 -0.44 -20.46 5.42
N PHE A 62 0.45 -20.27 4.45
CA PHE A 62 1.82 -20.77 4.49
C PHE A 62 2.56 -20.19 5.70
N LEU A 63 2.56 -18.87 5.87
CA LEU A 63 3.22 -18.21 7.01
C LEU A 63 2.66 -18.63 8.37
N LYS A 64 1.35 -18.94 8.45
CA LYS A 64 0.71 -19.46 9.68
C LYS A 64 1.10 -20.89 10.02
N ASN A 65 1.48 -21.68 9.02
CA ASN A 65 1.87 -23.08 9.19
C ASN A 65 3.36 -23.27 9.50
N LEU A 66 4.16 -22.21 9.39
CA LEU A 66 5.58 -22.25 9.74
C LEU A 66 5.80 -22.29 11.25
N SER A 67 6.88 -22.95 11.66
CA SER A 67 7.37 -22.87 13.02
C SER A 67 7.93 -21.48 13.32
N ARG A 68 8.09 -21.16 14.60
CA ARG A 68 8.69 -19.89 15.01
C ARG A 68 10.10 -19.73 14.45
N GLU A 69 10.89 -20.80 14.50
CA GLU A 69 12.27 -20.83 14.04
C GLU A 69 12.36 -20.62 12.52
N GLU A 70 11.45 -21.22 11.76
CA GLU A 70 11.37 -21.05 10.30
C GLU A 70 10.98 -19.62 9.93
N LEU A 71 10.01 -19.04 10.65
CA LEU A 71 9.57 -17.67 10.42
C LEU A 71 10.68 -16.66 10.75
N GLU A 72 11.38 -16.85 11.88
CA GLU A 72 12.54 -16.05 12.26
C GLU A 72 13.65 -16.15 11.19
N GLY A 73 13.91 -17.36 10.68
CA GLY A 73 14.88 -17.58 9.61
C GLY A 73 14.54 -16.83 8.31
N ILE A 74 13.28 -16.85 7.89
CA ILE A 74 12.82 -16.10 6.70
C ILE A 74 12.99 -14.59 6.91
N ILE A 75 12.61 -14.07 8.08
CA ILE A 75 12.72 -12.64 8.37
C ILE A 75 14.20 -12.20 8.37
N LEU A 76 15.09 -12.99 8.98
CA LEU A 76 16.53 -12.71 9.00
C LEU A 76 17.17 -12.79 7.61
N ASP A 77 16.76 -13.75 6.77
CA ASP A 77 17.25 -13.86 5.39
C ASP A 77 16.82 -12.66 4.53
N ILE A 78 15.59 -12.17 4.69
CA ILE A 78 15.11 -10.98 4.01
C ILE A 78 15.84 -9.72 4.53
N ALA A 79 15.98 -9.57 5.84
CA ALA A 79 16.67 -8.44 6.46
C ALA A 79 18.16 -8.40 6.08
N GLY A 80 18.82 -9.57 5.95
CA GLY A 80 20.20 -9.65 5.50
C GLY A 80 20.41 -9.26 4.04
N LYS A 81 19.36 -9.30 3.22
CA LYS A 81 19.40 -8.90 1.80
C LYS A 81 19.07 -7.43 1.59
N ASP A 82 18.32 -6.80 2.50
CA ASP A 82 17.92 -5.40 2.40
C ASP A 82 18.01 -4.69 3.77
N GLN A 83 19.01 -3.83 3.90
CA GLN A 83 19.24 -3.01 5.09
C GLN A 83 18.05 -2.10 5.43
N THR A 84 17.26 -1.68 4.44
CA THR A 84 16.05 -0.87 4.66
C THR A 84 14.99 -1.66 5.41
N VAL A 85 14.83 -2.94 5.07
CA VAL A 85 13.89 -3.85 5.74
C VAL A 85 14.35 -4.10 7.17
N GLU A 86 15.64 -4.34 7.38
CA GLU A 86 16.21 -4.48 8.73
C GLU A 86 15.90 -3.26 9.62
N GLN A 87 16.21 -2.05 9.14
CA GLN A 87 15.95 -0.82 9.89
C GLN A 87 14.45 -0.61 10.15
N ALA A 88 13.60 -0.91 9.16
CA ALA A 88 12.15 -0.82 9.31
C ALA A 88 11.63 -1.78 10.38
N LEU A 89 12.15 -3.01 10.43
CA LEU A 89 11.79 -3.99 11.46
C LEU A 89 12.22 -3.53 12.85
N ILE A 90 13.45 -3.02 13.00
CA ILE A 90 13.95 -2.50 14.28
C ILE A 90 13.14 -1.30 14.75
N VAL A 91 12.84 -0.34 13.88
CA VAL A 91 12.06 0.85 14.25
C VAL A 91 10.64 0.47 14.67
N LYS A 92 10.02 -0.46 13.94
CA LYS A 92 8.60 -0.81 14.13
C LYS A 92 8.36 -1.79 15.27
N TYR A 93 9.32 -2.67 15.55
CA TYR A 93 9.16 -3.77 16.51
C TYR A 93 10.24 -3.81 17.61
N GLY A 94 11.33 -3.05 17.48
CA GLY A 94 12.46 -3.08 18.43
C GLY A 94 12.21 -2.44 19.80
N THR A 95 11.05 -1.81 20.01
CA THR A 95 10.69 -1.18 21.30
C THR A 95 9.88 -2.07 22.24
N THR A 96 9.59 -3.33 21.89
CA THR A 96 8.79 -4.23 22.75
C THR A 96 9.61 -5.00 23.78
N ASN A 97 10.85 -4.62 24.11
CA ASN A 97 11.65 -5.30 25.14
C ASN A 97 12.16 -4.42 26.29
N ASP A 98 11.57 -3.26 26.56
CA ASP A 98 11.90 -2.45 27.76
C ASP A 98 10.73 -2.26 28.73
N ARG A 99 9.87 -3.28 28.88
CA ARG A 99 8.94 -3.39 30.02
C ARG A 99 8.72 -4.84 30.43
N ASN A 100 9.77 -5.45 30.97
CA ASN A 100 9.62 -6.57 31.90
C ASN A 100 10.74 -6.48 32.93
N GLU A 101 10.54 -5.66 33.96
CA GLU A 101 11.25 -5.72 35.23
C GLU A 101 10.38 -5.02 36.30
N GLU A 102 9.92 -5.84 37.25
CA GLU A 102 9.34 -5.60 38.59
C GLU A 102 7.95 -4.94 38.77
#